data_AF-A0A961WAW8-F1
#
_entry.id   AF-A0A961WAW8-F1
#
_cell.length_a   1.000
_cell.length_b   1.000
_cell.length_c   1.000
_cell.angle_alpha   90.00
_cell.angle_beta   90.00
_cell.angle_gamma   90.00
#
_symmetry.space_group_name_H-M   'P 1'
#
loop_
_entity.id
_entity.type
_entity.pdbx_description
1 polymer ?
#
loop_
_entity_poly.entity_id
_entity_poly.type
_entity_poly.pdbx_seq_one_letter_code
_entity_poly.pdbx_strand_id
1 'polypeptide(L)'
;GTQQINQGQMDRWSIVCTLNYLSHDAETDIVISKVKAFAGKKGGKEAVSNMVRVADLTRNAFINGDLSTVMSPRTVITWAENADIFGDIGFAFRLTFLNKCDELERPLVAEFYQRCFGADLPESAANVALS
;
A
#
# COMPACT_ATOMS: atom_id res chain seq x y z
N GLY A 1 -12.13 -14.13 12.94
CA GLY A 1 -11.01 -14.47 13.83
C GLY A 1 -10.25 -15.62 13.24
N THR A 2 -8.95 -15.45 13.04
CA THR A 2 -8.06 -16.55 12.64
C THR A 2 -7.63 -17.29 13.90
N GLN A 3 -7.73 -18.62 13.90
CA GLN A 3 -7.18 -19.46 14.98
C GLN A 3 -5.66 -19.42 14.89
N GLN A 4 -4.96 -19.12 15.98
CA GLN A 4 -3.51 -19.22 16.01
C GLN A 4 -3.10 -20.70 15.91
N ILE A 5 -2.09 -20.97 15.07
CA ILE A 5 -1.54 -22.31 14.90
C ILE A 5 -0.64 -22.61 16.08
N ASN A 6 -0.88 -23.74 16.76
CA ASN A 6 -0.06 -24.17 17.89
C ASN A 6 1.12 -25.05 17.46
N GLN A 7 2.08 -25.26 18.36
CA GLN A 7 3.32 -25.98 18.05
C GLN A 7 3.08 -27.40 17.51
N GLY A 8 2.14 -28.15 18.08
CA GLY A 8 1.84 -29.52 17.64
C GLY A 8 1.20 -29.60 16.25
N GLN A 9 0.68 -28.49 15.74
CA GLN A 9 0.24 -28.37 14.35
C GLN A 9 1.41 -28.02 13.42
N MET A 10 2.33 -27.16 13.86
CA MET A 10 3.52 -26.79 13.07
C MET A 10 4.48 -27.97 12.86
N ASP A 11 4.66 -28.82 13.88
CA ASP A 11 5.55 -30.00 13.82
C ASP A 11 5.09 -31.06 12.79
N ARG A 12 3.88 -30.91 12.22
CA ARG A 12 3.37 -31.80 11.16
C ARG A 12 3.79 -31.39 9.75
N TRP A 13 4.49 -30.28 9.59
CA TRP A 13 5.03 -29.85 8.31
C TRP A 13 6.53 -30.14 8.24
N SER A 14 6.94 -30.86 7.20
CA SER A 14 8.35 -31.19 6.97
C SER A 14 9.18 -30.02 6.44
N ILE A 15 8.53 -28.98 5.92
CA ILE A 15 9.16 -27.77 5.39
C ILE A 15 8.32 -26.57 5.80
N VAL A 16 8.98 -25.56 6.37
CA VAL A 16 8.38 -24.26 6.71
C VAL A 16 9.24 -23.19 6.05
N CYS A 17 8.61 -22.25 5.36
CA CYS A 17 9.29 -21.08 4.78
C CYS A 17 8.60 -19.79 5.23
N THR A 18 9.41 -18.76 5.46
CA THR A 18 8.92 -17.41 5.76
C THR A 18 8.78 -16.62 4.48
N LEU A 19 7.60 -16.08 4.21
CA LEU A 19 7.38 -15.16 3.10
C LEU A 19 7.35 -13.72 3.63
N ASN A 20 8.38 -12.95 3.29
CA ASN A 20 8.46 -11.51 3.56
C ASN A 20 8.03 -10.71 2.32
N TYR A 21 8.02 -9.39 2.44
CA TYR A 21 7.81 -8.50 1.29
C TYR A 21 8.89 -8.69 0.23
N LEU A 22 8.50 -8.51 -1.02
CA LEU A 22 9.41 -8.61 -2.16
C LEU A 22 10.27 -7.34 -2.25
N SER A 23 11.37 -7.43 -2.99
CA SER A 23 12.10 -6.22 -3.39
C SER A 23 11.19 -5.30 -4.20
N HIS A 24 11.39 -3.99 -4.07
CA HIS A 24 10.66 -2.94 -4.79
C HIS A 24 10.44 -3.24 -6.28
N ASP A 25 11.50 -3.62 -7.00
CA ASP A 25 11.44 -3.89 -8.44
C ASP A 25 10.57 -5.11 -8.76
N ALA A 26 10.72 -6.19 -7.99
CA ALA A 26 9.92 -7.39 -8.16
C ALA A 26 8.43 -7.14 -7.90
N GLU A 27 8.09 -6.36 -6.85
CA GLU A 27 6.70 -5.99 -6.60
C GLU A 27 6.14 -5.09 -7.70
N THR A 28 6.94 -4.12 -8.17
CA THR A 28 6.58 -3.23 -9.29
C THR A 28 6.27 -4.03 -10.55
N ASP A 29 7.14 -4.97 -10.92
CA ASP A 29 6.95 -5.82 -12.10
C ASP A 29 5.72 -6.74 -11.95
N ILE A 30 5.46 -7.26 -10.75
CA ILE A 30 4.24 -8.03 -10.47
C ILE A 30 3.00 -7.17 -10.66
N VAL A 31 2.96 -5.96 -10.09
CA VAL A 31 1.80 -5.07 -10.21
C VAL A 31 1.55 -4.70 -11.68
N ILE A 32 2.60 -4.36 -12.43
CA ILE A 32 2.48 -4.05 -13.88
C ILE A 32 1.97 -5.26 -14.67
N SER A 33 2.44 -6.47 -14.34
CA SER A 33 2.00 -7.69 -15.02
C SER A 33 0.52 -7.99 -14.79
N LYS A 34 -0.01 -7.61 -13.61
CA LYS A 34 -1.41 -7.81 -13.22
C LYS A 34 -2.31 -6.70 -13.77
N VAL A 35 -1.87 -5.46 -13.67
CA VAL A 35 -2.64 -4.27 -14.09
C VAL A 35 -2.09 -3.75 -15.42
N LYS A 36 -2.39 -4.50 -16.50
CA LYS A 36 -1.87 -4.23 -17.86
C LYS A 36 -2.15 -2.81 -18.36
N ALA A 37 -3.18 -2.15 -17.84
CA ALA A 37 -3.48 -0.76 -18.16
C ALA A 37 -2.32 0.19 -17.84
N PHE A 38 -1.54 -0.06 -16.78
CA PHE A 38 -0.35 0.73 -16.47
C PHE A 38 0.88 0.35 -17.31
N ALA A 39 0.93 -0.87 -17.88
CA ALA A 39 2.02 -1.29 -18.75
C ALA A 39 2.04 -0.51 -20.09
N GLY A 40 0.87 -0.18 -20.64
CA GLY A 40 0.73 0.53 -21.92
C GLY A 40 0.71 2.06 -21.82
N LYS A 41 0.59 2.63 -20.62
CA LYS A 41 0.50 4.09 -20.41
C LYS A 41 1.89 4.71 -20.26
N LYS A 42 2.08 5.87 -20.89
CA LYS A 42 3.29 6.69 -20.69
C LYS A 42 3.38 7.08 -19.20
N GLY A 43 4.50 6.76 -18.55
CA GLY A 43 4.69 6.99 -17.10
C GLY A 43 4.01 5.97 -16.19
N GLY A 44 3.34 4.94 -16.73
CA GLY A 44 2.62 3.96 -15.90
C GLY A 44 3.54 3.13 -15.00
N LYS A 45 4.73 2.74 -15.48
CA LYS A 45 5.75 2.06 -14.66
C LYS A 45 6.26 2.94 -13.51
N GLU A 46 6.42 4.23 -13.75
CA GLU A 46 6.83 5.20 -12.71
C GLU A 46 5.72 5.39 -11.67
N ALA A 47 4.46 5.51 -12.11
CA ALA A 47 3.32 5.58 -11.21
C ALA A 47 3.23 4.34 -10.30
N VAL A 48 3.35 3.14 -10.87
CA VAL A 48 3.36 1.89 -10.08
C VAL A 48 4.56 1.83 -9.13
N SER A 49 5.75 2.23 -9.59
CA SER A 49 6.92 2.33 -8.72
C SER A 49 6.66 3.28 -7.53
N ASN A 50 6.01 4.42 -7.75
CA ASN A 50 5.63 5.31 -6.65
C ASN A 50 4.56 4.68 -5.73
N MET A 51 3.62 3.89 -6.26
CA MET A 51 2.66 3.14 -5.43
C MET A 51 3.36 2.14 -4.50
N VAL A 52 4.34 1.39 -5.02
CA VAL A 52 5.14 0.45 -4.23
C VAL A 52 5.97 1.19 -3.18
N ARG A 53 6.52 2.38 -3.52
CA ARG A 53 7.27 3.20 -2.56
C ARG A 53 6.38 3.67 -1.39
N VAL A 54 5.13 4.06 -1.64
CA VAL A 54 4.16 4.36 -0.56
C VAL A 54 3.93 3.11 0.30
N ALA A 55 3.77 1.94 -0.31
CA ALA A 55 3.61 0.69 0.41
C ALA A 55 4.83 0.38 1.31
N ASP A 56 6.05 0.61 0.84
CA ASP A 56 7.26 0.42 1.64
C ASP A 56 7.35 1.39 2.83
N LEU A 57 6.98 2.66 2.65
CA LEU A 57 6.90 3.62 3.76
C LEU A 57 5.88 3.18 4.81
N THR A 58 4.69 2.75 4.39
CA THR A 58 3.67 2.26 5.34
C THR A 58 4.09 0.96 6.04
N ARG A 59 4.82 0.06 5.37
CA ARG A 59 5.38 -1.16 5.99
C ARG A 59 6.44 -0.83 7.03
N ASN A 60 7.33 0.12 6.74
CA ASN A 60 8.34 0.57 7.70
C ASN A 60 7.69 1.23 8.92
N ALA A 61 6.68 2.09 8.71
CA ALA A 61 5.92 2.70 9.80
C ALA A 61 5.17 1.66 10.64
N PHE A 62 4.62 0.62 10.02
CA PHE A 62 4.00 -0.51 10.74
C PHE A 62 5.03 -1.27 11.60
N ILE A 63 6.23 -1.55 11.07
CA ILE A 63 7.31 -2.21 11.81
C ILE A 63 7.76 -1.36 13.01
N ASN A 64 7.79 -0.04 12.85
CA ASN A 64 8.16 0.90 13.92
C ASN A 64 7.03 1.10 14.96
N GLY A 65 5.81 0.66 14.67
CA GLY A 65 4.64 0.86 15.53
C GLY A 65 3.91 2.20 15.34
N ASP A 66 4.27 2.97 14.31
CA ASP A 66 3.63 4.26 13.96
C ASP A 66 2.31 4.08 13.20
N LEU A 67 2.12 2.91 12.56
CA LEU A 67 0.87 2.52 11.89
C LEU A 67 0.38 1.17 12.42
N SER A 68 -0.93 1.05 12.56
CA SER A 68 -1.63 -0.19 12.88
C SER A 68 -2.07 -0.98 11.64
N THR A 69 -2.07 -0.34 10.47
CA THR A 69 -2.55 -0.93 9.21
C THR A 69 -1.41 -1.11 8.20
N VAL A 70 -1.28 -2.30 7.63
CA VAL A 70 -0.20 -2.65 6.70
C VAL A 70 -0.66 -2.76 5.24
N MET A 71 0.14 -2.27 4.30
CA MET A 71 -0.06 -2.48 2.87
C MET A 71 0.57 -3.79 2.39
N SER A 72 -0.25 -4.71 1.90
CA SER A 72 0.22 -5.91 1.20
C SER A 72 0.42 -5.64 -0.30
N PRO A 73 1.17 -6.48 -1.04
CA PRO A 73 1.22 -6.40 -2.49
C PRO A 73 -0.15 -6.47 -3.17
N ARG A 74 -1.10 -7.20 -2.57
CA ARG A 74 -2.50 -7.23 -3.04
C ARG A 74 -3.16 -5.85 -2.92
N THR A 75 -2.88 -5.11 -1.85
CA THR A 75 -3.38 -3.75 -1.67
C THR A 75 -2.88 -2.83 -2.79
N VAL A 76 -1.61 -2.96 -3.18
CA VAL A 76 -1.03 -2.17 -4.28
C VAL A 76 -1.67 -2.52 -5.62
N ILE A 77 -1.91 -3.81 -5.90
CA ILE A 77 -2.63 -4.26 -7.11
C ILE A 77 -4.04 -3.66 -7.14
N THR A 78 -4.81 -3.80 -6.06
CA THR A 78 -6.17 -3.25 -5.98
C THR A 78 -6.18 -1.73 -6.12
N TRP A 79 -5.17 -1.04 -5.58
CA TRP A 79 -5.05 0.41 -5.75
C TRP A 79 -4.81 0.77 -7.22
N ALA A 80 -3.88 0.10 -7.90
CA ALA A 80 -3.64 0.30 -9.32
C ALA A 80 -4.88 0.00 -10.18
N GLU A 81 -5.61 -1.08 -9.91
CA GLU A 81 -6.88 -1.40 -10.59
C GLU A 81 -7.92 -0.29 -10.39
N ASN A 82 -8.10 0.17 -9.15
CA ASN A 82 -9.02 1.27 -8.84
C ASN A 82 -8.60 2.58 -9.52
N ALA A 83 -7.30 2.87 -9.58
CA ALA A 83 -6.79 4.06 -10.26
C ALA A 83 -7.08 4.03 -11.76
N ASP A 84 -7.06 2.84 -12.39
CA ASP A 84 -7.47 2.68 -13.79
C ASP A 84 -8.98 2.89 -13.97
N ILE A 85 -9.80 2.33 -13.07
CA ILE A 85 -11.26 2.43 -13.10
C ILE A 85 -11.73 3.87 -12.92
N PHE A 86 -11.20 4.57 -11.90
CA PHE A 86 -11.64 5.92 -11.55
C PHE A 86 -10.90 7.02 -12.33
N GLY A 87 -9.76 6.71 -12.94
CA GLY A 87 -8.91 7.70 -13.61
C GLY A 87 -8.20 8.66 -12.65
N ASP A 88 -8.22 8.38 -11.35
CA ASP A 88 -7.63 9.22 -10.30
C ASP A 88 -6.87 8.32 -9.28
N ILE A 89 -5.55 8.50 -9.23
CA ILE A 89 -4.65 7.74 -8.36
C ILE A 89 -4.88 8.07 -6.88
N GLY A 90 -5.09 9.35 -6.55
CA GLY A 90 -5.26 9.81 -5.18
C GLY A 90 -6.61 9.37 -4.60
N PHE A 91 -7.67 9.49 -5.40
CA PHE A 91 -8.98 8.98 -5.02
C PHE A 91 -8.97 7.46 -4.82
N ALA A 92 -8.35 6.72 -5.75
CA ALA A 92 -8.20 5.28 -5.63
C ALA A 92 -7.39 4.86 -4.39
N PHE A 93 -6.37 5.62 -4.01
CA PHE A 93 -5.58 5.37 -2.80
C PHE A 93 -6.43 5.47 -1.54
N ARG A 94 -7.28 6.52 -1.47
CA ARG A 94 -8.16 6.76 -0.32
C ARG A 94 -9.11 5.59 -0.07
N LEU A 95 -9.80 5.16 -1.13
CA LEU A 95 -10.73 4.02 -1.07
C LEU A 95 -10.03 2.71 -0.75
N THR A 96 -8.81 2.52 -1.25
CA THR A 96 -8.10 1.25 -1.12
C THR A 96 -7.41 1.08 0.22
N PHE A 97 -6.86 2.17 0.79
CA PHE A 97 -6.00 2.09 1.97
C PHE A 97 -6.30 3.16 3.02
N LEU A 98 -6.29 4.46 2.67
CA LEU A 98 -6.35 5.53 3.67
C LEU A 98 -7.60 5.45 4.57
N ASN A 99 -8.76 5.13 4.00
CA ASN A 99 -10.02 5.00 4.75
C ASN A 99 -10.02 3.84 5.75
N LYS A 100 -9.09 2.88 5.62
CA LYS A 100 -8.92 1.76 6.54
C LYS A 100 -8.00 2.09 7.71
N CYS A 101 -7.22 3.17 7.60
CA CYS A 101 -6.30 3.61 8.65
C CYS A 101 -7.08 4.34 9.75
N ASP A 102 -6.54 4.28 10.98
CA ASP A 102 -7.03 5.07 12.09
C ASP A 102 -6.96 6.56 11.75
N GLU A 103 -7.92 7.36 12.23
CA GLU A 103 -7.98 8.79 11.92
C GLU A 103 -6.73 9.55 12.36
N LEU A 104 -6.11 9.14 13.47
CA LEU A 104 -4.87 9.74 13.98
C LEU A 104 -3.65 9.41 13.10
N GLU A 105 -3.71 8.32 12.35
CA GLU A 105 -2.64 7.85 11.47
C GLU A 105 -2.73 8.44 10.04
N ARG A 106 -3.92 8.89 9.63
CA ARG A 106 -4.17 9.39 8.26
C ARG A 106 -3.24 10.54 7.82
N PRO A 107 -2.87 11.53 8.67
CA PRO A 107 -1.94 12.58 8.28
C PRO A 107 -0.57 12.02 7.88
N LEU A 108 -0.05 11.04 8.62
CA LEU A 108 1.23 10.38 8.31
C LEU A 108 1.15 9.63 6.98
N VAL A 109 0.07 8.90 6.73
CA VAL A 109 -0.14 8.18 5.47
C VAL A 109 -0.29 9.14 4.29
N ALA A 110 -0.96 10.28 4.49
CA ALA A 110 -1.07 11.33 3.48
C ALA A 110 0.28 11.96 3.16
N GLU A 111 1.15 12.14 4.17
CA GLU A 111 2.53 12.61 3.95
C GLU A 111 3.33 11.60 3.12
N PHE A 112 3.22 10.29 3.39
CA PHE A 112 3.88 9.27 2.57
C PHE A 112 3.44 9.31 1.11
N TYR A 113 2.14 9.51 0.87
CA TYR A 113 1.61 9.72 -0.46
C TYR A 113 2.21 10.96 -1.12
N GLN A 114 2.21 12.10 -0.41
CA GLN A 114 2.76 13.37 -0.90
C GLN A 114 4.26 13.25 -1.24
N ARG A 115 5.05 12.58 -0.40
CA ARG A 115 6.48 12.34 -0.64
C ARG A 115 6.74 11.52 -1.91
N CYS A 116 5.82 10.63 -2.29
CA CYS A 116 5.98 9.76 -3.46
C CYS A 116 5.38 10.34 -4.74
N PHE A 117 4.28 11.08 -4.64
CA PHE A 117 3.52 11.59 -5.79
C PHE A 117 3.60 13.12 -5.97
N GLY A 118 4.15 13.85 -5.00
CA GLY A 118 4.22 15.31 -5.02
C GLY A 118 2.86 15.99 -4.99
N ALA A 119 1.81 15.30 -4.54
CA ALA A 119 0.43 15.78 -4.55
C ALA A 119 -0.24 15.55 -3.20
N ASP A 120 -1.02 16.54 -2.76
CA ASP A 120 -1.78 16.46 -1.51
C ASP A 120 -3.08 15.69 -1.71
N LEU A 121 -3.47 14.92 -0.68
CA LEU A 121 -4.80 14.33 -0.60
C LEU A 121 -5.75 15.33 0.08
N PRO A 122 -7.05 15.34 -0.28
CA PRO A 122 -8.02 16.24 0.35
C PRO A 122 -8.10 16.10 1.88
N GLU A 123 -7.83 14.91 2.44
CA GLU A 123 -7.79 14.73 3.90
C GLU A 123 -6.51 15.24 4.57
N SER A 124 -5.44 15.53 3.81
CA SER A 124 -4.20 16.14 4.33
C SER A 124 -4.47 17.54 4.91
N ALA A 125 -5.40 18.27 4.31
CA ALA A 125 -5.72 19.66 4.65
C ALA A 125 -6.85 19.81 5.69
N ALA A 126 -7.52 18.74 6.10
CA ALA A 126 -8.63 18.82 7.06
C ALA A 126 -8.20 19.30 8.48
N ASN A 127 -6.89 19.43 8.75
CA ASN A 127 -6.35 19.95 10.01
C ASN A 127 -5.71 21.34 9.93
N VAL A 128 -5.77 22.06 8.80
CA VAL A 128 -5.29 23.46 8.74
C VAL A 128 -6.39 24.47 9.10
N ALA A 129 -7.67 24.04 9.14
CA ALA A 129 -8.82 24.92 9.42
C ALA A 129 -9.35 24.83 10.87
N LEU A 130 -8.51 24.41 11.82
CA LEU A 130 -8.64 24.75 13.25
C LEU A 130 -7.52 25.76 13.58
N SER A 131 -7.62 26.94 12.97
CA SER A 131 -6.89 28.16 13.36
C SER A 131 -7.92 29.23 13.68
#